data_AF-N9MDQ7-F1
#
_entry.id   AF-N9MDQ7-F1
#
_cell.length_a   1.000
_cell.length_b   1.000
_cell.length_c   1.000
_cell.angle_alpha   90.00
_cell.angle_beta   90.00
_cell.angle_gamma   90.00
#
_symmetry.space_group_name_H-M   'P 1'
#
loop_
_entity.id
_entity.type
_entity.pdbx_description
1 polymer ?
#
loop_
_entity_poly.entity_id
_entity_poly.type
_entity_poly.pdbx_seq_one_letter_code
_entity_poly.pdbx_strand_id
1 'polypeptide(L)' 'MGDVIYEINPDLCTECVGHHDKPQCQLFCPVDCIPLDPNHAETREELQAKYEKLTAQKTSSN' A
#
# COMPACT_ATOMS: atom_id res chain seq x y z
N MET A 1 -4.42 -10.69 26.49
CA MET A 1 -4.32 -9.43 25.73
C MET A 1 -3.33 -9.69 24.62
N GLY A 2 -3.80 -9.71 23.37
CA GLY A 2 -2.91 -9.76 22.20
C GLY A 2 -2.38 -8.37 21.88
N ASP A 3 -1.27 -8.30 21.15
CA ASP A 3 -0.70 -7.03 20.72
C ASP A 3 -1.66 -6.32 19.76
N VAL A 4 -1.86 -5.02 19.99
CA VAL A 4 -2.64 -4.17 19.09
C VAL A 4 -1.73 -3.80 17.92
N ILE A 5 -2.02 -4.38 16.74
CA ILE A 5 -1.32 -4.08 15.49
C ILE A 5 -2.24 -3.31 14.55
N TYR A 6 -1.64 -2.52 13.66
CA TYR A 6 -2.34 -1.96 12.51
C TYR A 6 -2.28 -2.94 11.34
N GLU A 7 -3.33 -2.96 10.51
CA GLU A 7 -3.43 -3.82 9.34
C GLU A 7 -3.48 -2.99 8.06
N ILE A 8 -2.72 -3.41 7.04
CA ILE A 8 -2.73 -2.83 5.71
C ILE A 8 -3.66 -3.66 4.84
N ASN A 9 -4.68 -3.04 4.24
CA ASN A 9 -5.51 -3.72 3.26
C ASN A 9 -4.73 -3.87 1.92
N PRO A 10 -4.43 -5.10 1.46
CA PRO A 10 -3.64 -5.33 0.24
C PRO A 10 -4.34 -4.83 -1.03
N ASP A 11 -5.67 -4.78 -1.05
CA ASP A 11 -6.44 -4.26 -2.20
C ASP A 11 -6.23 -2.76 -2.42
N LEU A 12 -5.76 -2.05 -1.38
CA LEU A 12 -5.49 -0.61 -1.41
C LEU A 12 -4.00 -0.28 -1.37
N CYS A 13 -3.13 -1.26 -1.08
CA CYS A 13 -1.69 -1.04 -1.02
C CYS A 13 -1.10 -1.03 -2.44
N THR A 14 -0.55 0.11 -2.85
CA THR A 14 0.21 0.22 -4.11
C THR A 14 1.72 0.26 -3.87
N GLU A 15 2.18 -0.06 -2.66
CA GLU A 15 3.56 0.20 -2.21
C GLU A 15 4.00 1.65 -2.45
N CYS A 16 3.02 2.57 -2.44
CA CYS A 16 3.14 3.98 -2.84
C CYS A 16 3.52 4.24 -4.31
N VAL A 17 3.63 3.22 -5.17
CA VAL A 17 3.76 3.39 -6.62
C VAL A 17 2.61 4.25 -7.15
N GLY A 18 2.95 5.19 -8.05
CA GLY A 18 2.04 6.21 -8.59
C GLY A 18 1.98 7.50 -7.77
N HIS A 19 2.39 7.48 -6.49
CA HIS A 19 2.43 8.68 -5.63
C HIS A 19 3.85 9.08 -5.22
N HIS A 20 4.67 8.10 -4.81
CA HIS A 20 6.01 8.32 -4.28
C HIS A 20 6.98 7.23 -4.74
N ASP A 21 8.28 7.50 -4.65
CA ASP A 21 9.32 6.54 -5.04
C ASP A 21 9.56 5.44 -3.99
N LYS A 22 9.11 5.65 -2.74
CA LYS A 22 9.30 4.73 -1.61
C LYS A 22 8.01 4.63 -0.78
N PRO A 23 7.74 3.48 -0.13
CA PRO A 23 6.60 3.32 0.77
C PRO A 23 6.67 4.29 1.95
N GLN A 24 5.71 5.20 2.05
CA GLN A 24 5.70 6.21 3.11
C GLN A 24 5.47 5.59 4.49
N CYS A 25 4.64 4.55 4.59
CA CYS A 25 4.40 3.84 5.84
C CYS A 25 5.68 3.24 6.44
N GLN A 26 6.57 2.68 5.61
CA GLN A 26 7.87 2.16 6.05
C GLN A 26 8.79 3.28 6.54
N LEU A 27 8.85 4.42 5.85
CA LEU A 27 9.72 5.55 6.23
C LEU A 27 9.39 6.14 7.60
N PHE A 28 8.13 6.07 8.02
CA PHE A 28 7.67 6.64 9.29
C PHE A 28 7.42 5.59 10.38
N CYS A 29 7.60 4.29 10.10
CA CYS A 29 7.44 3.25 11.11
C CYS A 29 8.64 3.31 12.08
N PRO A 30 8.42 3.51 13.40
CA PRO A 30 9.53 3.64 14.36
C PRO A 30 10.19 2.30 14.72
N VAL A 31 9.64 1.17 14.27
CA VAL A 31 10.05 -0.19 14.65
C VAL A 31 10.23 -1.11 13.44
N ASP A 32 10.25 -0.56 12.22
CA ASP A 32 10.51 -1.30 10.97
C ASP A 32 9.65 -2.58 10.79
N CYS A 33 8.38 -2.54 11.21
CA CYS A 33 7.51 -3.72 11.24
C CYS A 33 6.63 -3.92 9.98
N ILE A 34 6.96 -3.27 8.87
CA ILE A 34 6.16 -3.29 7.63
C ILE A 34 6.98 -3.90 6.47
N PRO A 35 7.25 -5.22 6.48
CA PRO A 35 7.92 -5.89 5.36
C PRO A 35 6.99 -6.00 4.14
N LEU A 36 7.55 -6.42 2.99
CA LEU A 36 6.75 -6.84 1.84
C LEU A 36 5.99 -8.13 2.17
N ASP A 37 4.72 -8.21 1.78
CA ASP A 37 3.88 -9.39 2.03
C ASP A 37 4.10 -10.43 0.92
N PRO A 38 4.68 -11.61 1.22
CA PRO A 38 4.92 -12.64 0.21
C PRO A 38 3.63 -13.23 -0.37
N ASN A 39 2.48 -13.09 0.28
CA ASN A 39 1.20 -13.56 -0.25
C ASN A 39 0.56 -12.58 -1.25
N HIS A 40 1.06 -11.34 -1.29
CA HIS A 40 0.59 -10.29 -2.18
C HIS A 40 1.79 -9.68 -2.93
N ALA A 41 2.68 -10.54 -3.43
CA ALA A 41 3.82 -10.10 -4.23
C ALA A 41 3.32 -9.59 -5.59
N GLU A 42 3.60 -8.32 -5.88
CA GLU A 42 3.17 -7.64 -7.10
C GLU A 42 4.36 -7.00 -7.82
N THR A 43 4.27 -6.96 -9.14
CA THR A 43 5.21 -6.22 -9.99
C THR A 43 4.90 -4.73 -9.95
N ARG A 44 5.88 -3.91 -10.35
CA ARG A 44 5.69 -2.46 -10.43
C ARG A 44 4.53 -2.07 -11.37
N GLU A 45 4.38 -2.80 -12.46
CA GLU A 45 3.31 -2.62 -13.44
C GLU A 45 1.93 -2.93 -12.85
N GLU A 46 1.81 -4.00 -12.06
CA GLU A 46 0.57 -4.35 -11.35
C GLU A 46 0.20 -3.28 -10.31
N LEU A 47 1.16 -2.81 -9.52
CA LEU A 47 0.97 -1.75 -8.53
C LEU A 47 0.57 -0.41 -9.19
N GLN A 48 1.15 -0.08 -10.35
CA GLN A 48 0.78 1.10 -11.13
C GLN A 48 -0.66 0.99 -11.66
N ALA A 49 -1.04 -0.17 -12.19
CA ALA A 49 -2.42 -0.41 -12.66
C ALA A 49 -3.44 -0.36 -11.50
N LYS A 50 -3.06 -0.84 -10.30
CA LYS A 50 -3.88 -0.71 -9.08
C LYS A 50 -4.07 0.76 -8.70
N TYR A 51 -3.00 1.56 -8.69
CA TYR A 51 -3.07 3.00 -8.44
C TYR A 51 -4.05 3.71 -9.38
N GLU A 52 -3.98 3.45 -10.68
CA GLU A 52 -4.86 4.05 -11.68
C GLU A 52 -6.33 3.70 -11.43
N LYS A 53 -6.64 2.44 -11.10
CA LYS A 53 -7.99 2.00 -10.73
C LYS A 53 -8.51 2.73 -9.49
N LEU A 54 -7.72 2.80 -8.43
CA LEU A 54 -8.12 3.40 -7.16
C LEU A 54 -8.35 4.90 -7.28
N THR A 55 -7.49 5.62 -8.00
CA THR A 55 -7.61 7.07 -8.19
C THR A 55 -8.72 7.46 -9.16
N ALA A 56 -8.98 6.65 -10.19
CA ALA A 56 -10.13 6.83 -11.07
C ALA A 56 -11.46 6.71 -10.31
N GLN A 57 -11.57 5.73 -9.39
CA GLN A 57 -12.76 5.55 -8.56
C GLN A 57 -12.96 6.70 -7.57
N LYS A 58 -11.87 7.24 -7.00
CA LYS A 58 -11.93 8.36 -6.05
C LYS A 58 -12.53 9.63 -6.65
N THR A 59 -12.39 9.82 -7.96
CA THR A 59 -12.95 10.98 -8.68
C THR A 59 -14.48 10.86 -8.86
N SER A 60 -15.07 9.68 -8.67
CA SER A 60 -16.51 9.42 -8.93
C SER A 60 -17.39 9.43 -7.68
N SER A 61 -16.81 9.58 -6.48
CA SER A 61 -17.55 9.60 -5.22
C SER A 61 -17.49 11.00 -4.60
N ASN A 62 -18.42 11.86 -5.00
CA ASN A 62 -18.76 13.14 -4.35
C ASN A 62 -19.86 12.92 -3.30
#